data_AF-A0A921I6M5-F1
#
_entry.id   AF-A0A921I6M5-F1
#
_cell.length_a   1.000
_cell.length_b   1.000
_cell.length_c   1.000
_cell.angle_alpha   90.00
_cell.angle_beta   90.00
_cell.angle_gamma   90.00
#
_symmetry.space_group_name_H-M   'P 1'
#
loop_
_entity.id
_entity.type
_entity.pdbx_description
1 polymer ?
#
loop_
_entity_poly.entity_id
_entity_poly.type
_entity_poly.pdbx_seq_one_letter_code
_entity_poly.pdbx_strand_id
1 'polypeptide(L)'
;PFTKAEKIAYLIKSKDGDSYYFCDWFVRDGIVTQEQGEELLAWVTRQSYETLLSLYNGYEVEKEPLYMVPLLTDKEGNKKILVERRGEYDIIWDYENEGDWHELLTEEQIKSVNPDYWKLAVLYEPSEEVEEG
;
A
#
# COMPACT_ATOMS: atom_id res chain seq x y z
N PRO A 1 5.49 -8.52 -21.93
CA PRO A 1 5.71 -8.21 -20.49
C PRO A 1 7.19 -8.34 -20.14
N PHE A 2 7.78 -7.35 -19.45
CA PHE A 2 9.17 -7.45 -18.99
C PHE A 2 9.35 -8.54 -17.94
N THR A 3 10.44 -9.28 -18.04
CA THR A 3 10.91 -10.19 -17.00
C THR A 3 11.30 -9.41 -15.74
N LYS A 4 11.36 -10.12 -14.60
CA LYS A 4 11.85 -9.55 -13.34
C LYS A 4 13.26 -8.97 -13.49
N ALA A 5 14.15 -9.67 -14.19
CA ALA A 5 15.51 -9.21 -14.46
C ALA A 5 15.55 -7.91 -15.29
N GLU A 6 14.73 -7.81 -16.34
CA GLU A 6 14.66 -6.60 -17.18
C GLU A 6 14.17 -5.40 -16.37
N LYS A 7 13.11 -5.57 -15.56
CA LYS A 7 12.61 -4.50 -14.69
C LYS A 7 13.71 -3.95 -13.77
N ILE A 8 14.47 -4.84 -13.11
CA ILE A 8 15.56 -4.47 -12.22
C ILE A 8 16.69 -3.78 -12.98
N ALA A 9 17.02 -4.25 -14.18
CA ALA A 9 18.02 -3.61 -15.03
C ALA A 9 17.65 -2.17 -15.39
N TYR A 10 16.37 -1.89 -15.67
CA TYR A 10 15.91 -0.52 -15.92
C TYR A 10 16.00 0.36 -14.67
N LEU A 11 15.63 -0.16 -13.48
CA LEU A 11 15.81 0.58 -12.22
C LEU A 11 17.28 0.93 -11.97
N ILE A 12 18.21 -0.01 -12.18
CA ILE A 12 19.65 0.24 -12.00
C ILE A 12 20.16 1.28 -13.01
N LYS A 13 19.82 1.14 -14.29
CA LYS A 13 20.23 2.11 -15.33
C LYS A 13 19.75 3.53 -15.01
N SER A 14 18.51 3.67 -14.56
CA SER A 14 17.96 4.97 -14.19
C SER A 14 18.58 5.54 -12.92
N LYS A 15 18.97 4.70 -11.95
CA LYS A 15 19.80 5.13 -10.81
C LYS A 15 21.18 5.65 -11.27
N ASP A 16 21.75 5.04 -12.31
CA ASP A 16 23.03 5.47 -12.91
C ASP A 16 22.90 6.73 -13.80
N GLY A 17 21.71 7.32 -13.89
CA GLY A 17 21.44 8.57 -14.60
C GLY A 17 20.80 8.41 -15.97
N ASP A 18 20.48 7.20 -16.40
CA ASP A 18 19.76 6.94 -17.65
C ASP A 18 18.24 6.98 -17.44
N SER A 19 17.68 8.19 -17.42
CA SER A 19 16.25 8.45 -17.24
C SER A 19 15.39 8.19 -18.49
N TYR A 20 16.04 7.88 -19.63
CA TYR A 20 15.39 7.76 -20.94
C TYR A 20 14.27 6.70 -20.94
N TYR A 21 14.42 5.63 -20.16
CA TYR A 21 13.43 4.56 -20.09
C TYR A 21 12.13 5.02 -19.41
N PHE A 22 12.21 5.65 -18.23
CA PHE A 22 11.00 5.95 -17.44
C PHE A 22 10.23 7.18 -17.93
N CYS A 23 10.93 8.20 -18.43
CA CYS A 23 10.32 9.46 -18.81
C CYS A 23 10.06 9.62 -20.32
N ASP A 24 10.59 8.73 -21.18
CA ASP A 24 10.37 8.78 -22.63
C ASP A 24 9.85 7.45 -23.19
N TRP A 25 10.66 6.38 -23.12
CA TRP A 25 10.29 5.13 -23.77
C TRP A 25 9.04 4.49 -23.15
N PHE A 26 8.98 4.33 -21.83
CA PHE A 26 7.84 3.69 -21.17
C PHE A 26 6.56 4.53 -21.29
N VAL A 27 6.70 5.85 -21.32
CA VAL A 27 5.57 6.77 -21.56
C VAL A 27 5.04 6.60 -22.99
N ARG A 28 5.94 6.60 -23.98
CA ARG A 28 5.58 6.42 -25.40
C ARG A 28 4.89 5.08 -25.66
N ASP A 29 5.37 4.03 -25.02
CA ASP A 29 4.84 2.68 -25.18
C ASP A 29 3.61 2.42 -24.28
N GLY A 30 3.14 3.44 -23.52
CA GLY A 30 1.94 3.38 -22.70
C GLY A 30 2.05 2.47 -21.46
N ILE A 31 3.27 2.19 -21.02
CA ILE A 31 3.55 1.35 -19.85
C ILE A 31 3.31 2.12 -18.55
N VAL A 32 3.67 3.40 -18.53
CA VAL A 32 3.42 4.35 -17.42
C VAL A 32 2.94 5.68 -17.99
N THR A 33 2.27 6.50 -17.17
CA THR A 33 2.04 7.91 -17.48
C THR A 33 3.33 8.72 -17.28
N GLN A 34 3.37 9.96 -17.80
CA GLN A 34 4.48 10.88 -17.57
C GLN A 34 4.75 11.08 -16.06
N GLU A 35 3.70 11.34 -15.28
CA GLU A 35 3.78 11.53 -13.83
C GLU A 35 4.32 10.28 -13.13
N GLN A 36 3.80 9.10 -13.47
CA GLN A 36 4.29 7.82 -12.93
C GLN A 36 5.76 7.57 -13.29
N GLY A 37 6.20 7.94 -14.50
CA GLY A 37 7.60 7.83 -14.92
C GLY A 37 8.54 8.74 -14.10
N GLU A 38 8.12 9.98 -13.86
CA GLU A 38 8.86 10.95 -13.03
C GLU A 38 8.92 10.53 -11.56
N GLU A 39 7.80 10.06 -10.99
CA GLU A 39 7.75 9.51 -9.63
C GLU A 39 8.64 8.28 -9.47
N LEU A 40 8.61 7.36 -10.45
CA LEU A 40 9.45 6.17 -10.45
C LEU A 40 10.94 6.54 -10.50
N LEU A 41 11.32 7.50 -11.36
CA LEU A 41 12.69 7.99 -11.43
C LEU A 41 13.14 8.65 -10.11
N ALA A 42 12.28 9.50 -9.53
CA ALA A 42 12.56 10.15 -8.25
C ALA A 42 12.68 9.14 -7.09
N TRP A 43 11.88 8.07 -7.12
CA TRP A 43 11.97 6.99 -6.14
C TRP A 43 13.27 6.19 -6.30
N VAL A 44 13.58 5.73 -7.52
CA VAL A 44 14.77 4.91 -7.84
C VAL A 44 16.07 5.60 -7.45
N THR A 45 16.17 6.90 -7.72
CA THR A 45 17.38 7.69 -7.42
C THR A 45 17.66 7.78 -5.92
N ARG A 46 16.63 7.69 -5.07
CA ARG A 46 16.74 7.68 -3.60
C ARG A 46 17.06 6.31 -3.00
N GLN A 47 16.85 5.22 -3.73
CA GLN A 47 17.08 3.86 -3.23
C GLN A 47 18.57 3.50 -3.22
N SER A 48 18.98 2.57 -2.36
CA SER A 48 20.28 1.92 -2.45
C SER A 48 20.29 0.86 -3.56
N TYR A 49 21.46 0.49 -4.09
CA TYR A 49 21.56 -0.63 -5.03
C TYR A 49 21.14 -1.95 -4.37
N GLU A 50 21.38 -2.11 -3.07
CA GLU A 50 20.95 -3.27 -2.29
C GLU A 50 19.42 -3.39 -2.27
N THR A 51 18.70 -2.28 -2.07
CA THR A 51 17.24 -2.23 -2.15
C THR A 51 16.74 -2.56 -3.55
N LEU A 52 17.38 -2.02 -4.60
CA LEU A 52 16.98 -2.34 -5.98
C LEU A 52 17.24 -3.82 -6.32
N LEU A 53 18.31 -4.42 -5.80
CA LEU A 53 18.61 -5.84 -6.00
C LEU A 53 17.75 -6.76 -5.13
N SER A 54 17.34 -6.33 -3.93
CA SER A 54 16.44 -7.13 -3.08
C SER A 54 15.10 -7.37 -3.76
N LEU A 55 14.61 -6.42 -4.55
CA LEU A 55 13.41 -6.59 -5.39
C LEU A 55 13.53 -7.80 -6.34
N TYR A 56 14.73 -8.09 -6.87
CA TYR A 56 14.97 -9.29 -7.69
C TYR A 56 14.77 -10.58 -6.91
N ASN A 57 15.09 -10.57 -5.61
CA ASN A 57 14.95 -11.72 -4.72
C ASN A 57 13.56 -11.85 -4.08
N GLY A 58 12.59 -11.00 -4.47
CA GLY A 58 11.23 -11.04 -3.93
C GLY A 58 11.05 -10.20 -2.68
N TYR A 59 11.90 -9.20 -2.46
CA TYR A 59 11.60 -8.15 -1.49
C TYR A 59 10.27 -7.49 -1.89
N GLU A 60 9.24 -7.70 -1.08
CA GLU A 60 8.03 -6.91 -1.16
C GLU A 60 8.32 -5.56 -0.50
N VAL A 61 7.94 -4.49 -1.17
CA VAL A 61 7.97 -3.15 -0.57
C VAL A 61 7.10 -3.22 0.68
N GLU A 62 7.66 -2.84 1.85
CA GLU A 62 6.88 -2.73 3.08
C GLU A 62 5.66 -1.85 2.78
N LYS A 63 4.47 -2.47 2.76
CA LYS A 63 3.21 -1.75 2.64
C LYS A 63 2.94 -1.08 3.98
N GLU A 64 2.34 0.11 3.95
CA GLU A 64 1.90 0.75 5.19
C GLU A 64 0.92 -0.20 5.91
N PRO A 65 1.19 -0.55 7.19
CA PRO A 65 0.34 -1.48 7.92
C PRO A 65 -1.05 -0.86 8.13
N LEU A 66 -2.08 -1.67 7.90
CA LEU A 66 -3.46 -1.28 8.14
C LEU A 66 -4.00 -1.98 9.38
N TYR A 67 -4.93 -1.31 10.05
CA TYR A 67 -5.48 -1.76 11.33
C TYR A 67 -6.99 -1.63 11.32
N MET A 68 -7.64 -2.60 11.95
CA MET A 68 -9.05 -2.50 12.33
C MET A 68 -9.14 -2.03 13.78
N VAL A 69 -10.07 -1.12 14.09
CA VAL A 69 -10.28 -0.63 15.46
C VAL A 69 -11.64 -1.10 16.00
N PRO A 70 -11.69 -2.24 16.70
CA PRO A 70 -12.88 -2.67 17.43
C PRO A 70 -13.01 -1.90 18.74
N LEU A 71 -14.13 -1.20 18.92
CA LEU A 71 -14.42 -0.38 20.10
C LEU A 71 -15.32 -1.11 21.11
N LEU A 72 -16.20 -1.97 20.64
CA LEU A 72 -17.10 -2.78 21.47
C LEU A 72 -17.31 -4.15 20.84
N THR A 73 -17.59 -5.15 21.68
CA THR A 73 -18.02 -6.48 21.24
C THR A 73 -19.24 -6.88 22.04
N ASP A 74 -20.29 -7.30 21.36
CA ASP A 74 -21.51 -7.77 22.02
C ASP A 74 -21.38 -9.24 22.49
N LYS A 75 -22.47 -9.80 23.03
CA LYS A 75 -22.48 -11.18 23.51
C LYS A 75 -22.48 -12.22 22.38
N GLU A 76 -22.85 -11.82 21.19
CA GLU A 76 -22.96 -12.67 19.99
C GLU A 76 -21.64 -12.64 19.19
N GLY A 77 -20.73 -11.73 19.54
CA GLY A 77 -19.41 -11.58 18.93
C GLY A 77 -19.33 -10.49 17.87
N ASN A 78 -20.43 -9.77 17.60
CA ASN A 78 -20.42 -8.66 16.65
C ASN A 78 -19.61 -7.51 17.21
N LYS A 79 -18.86 -6.83 16.35
CA LYS A 79 -17.96 -5.75 16.75
C LYS A 79 -18.51 -4.41 16.29
N LYS A 80 -18.40 -3.41 17.17
CA LYS A 80 -18.56 -2.02 16.76
C LYS A 80 -17.19 -1.48 16.36
N ILE A 81 -17.01 -1.12 15.09
CA ILE A 81 -15.73 -0.79 14.48
C ILE A 81 -15.69 0.65 14.01
N LEU A 82 -14.50 1.26 14.03
CA LEU A 82 -14.24 2.53 13.37
C LEU A 82 -14.13 2.32 11.86
N VAL A 83 -14.81 3.15 11.08
CA VAL A 83 -14.79 3.11 9.61
C VAL A 83 -14.62 4.51 9.02
N GLU A 84 -14.08 4.58 7.81
CA GLU A 84 -13.91 5.81 7.03
C GLU A 84 -14.72 5.75 5.74
N ARG A 85 -15.34 6.89 5.38
CA ARG A 85 -15.91 7.10 4.05
C ARG A 85 -15.80 8.56 3.64
N ARG A 86 -15.04 8.82 2.57
CA ARG A 86 -14.90 10.15 1.92
C ARG A 86 -14.43 11.26 2.88
N GLY A 87 -13.56 10.92 3.81
CA GLY A 87 -12.97 11.80 4.82
C GLY A 87 -13.78 11.91 6.12
N GLU A 88 -14.95 11.27 6.18
CA GLU A 88 -15.77 11.21 7.39
C GLU A 88 -15.58 9.87 8.10
N TYR A 89 -15.55 9.91 9.43
CA TYR A 89 -15.36 8.74 10.28
C TYR A 89 -16.59 8.47 11.11
N ASP A 90 -16.99 7.21 11.19
CA ASP A 90 -18.13 6.77 12.01
C ASP A 90 -17.81 5.45 12.73
N ILE A 91 -18.63 5.11 13.70
CA ILE A 91 -18.54 3.88 14.47
C ILE A 91 -19.83 3.09 14.25
N ILE A 92 -19.71 2.04 13.44
CA ILE A 92 -20.84 1.19 13.03
C ILE A 92 -20.64 -0.24 13.52
N TRP A 93 -21.68 -1.06 13.47
CA TRP A 93 -21.48 -2.50 13.63
C TRP A 93 -20.85 -3.10 12.38
N ASP A 94 -19.96 -4.08 12.54
CA ASP A 94 -19.27 -4.77 11.45
C ASP A 94 -20.24 -5.32 10.40
N TYR A 95 -21.37 -5.91 10.82
CA TYR A 95 -22.40 -6.41 9.90
C TYR A 95 -23.17 -5.30 9.15
N GLU A 96 -23.06 -4.03 9.58
CA GLU A 96 -23.62 -2.87 8.86
C GLU A 96 -22.67 -2.38 7.77
N ASN A 97 -21.42 -2.88 7.74
CA ASN A 97 -20.46 -2.53 6.70
C ASN A 97 -20.77 -3.30 5.41
N GLU A 98 -21.62 -2.74 4.55
CA GLU A 98 -21.95 -3.30 3.23
C GLU A 98 -20.80 -3.16 2.19
N GLY A 99 -19.56 -2.94 2.65
CA GLY A 99 -18.35 -2.80 1.81
C GLY A 99 -18.13 -1.38 1.26
N ASP A 100 -19.03 -0.44 1.58
CA ASP A 100 -18.98 0.95 1.15
C ASP A 100 -18.00 1.81 1.97
N TRP A 101 -17.59 1.34 3.15
CA TRP A 101 -16.75 2.06 4.10
C TRP A 101 -15.47 1.27 4.41
N HIS A 102 -14.36 1.99 4.55
CA HIS A 102 -13.06 1.41 4.87
C HIS A 102 -12.95 1.14 6.37
N GLU A 103 -12.89 -0.14 6.75
CA GLU A 103 -12.63 -0.59 8.12
C GLU A 103 -11.14 -0.74 8.46
N LEU A 104 -10.29 -0.77 7.44
CA LEU A 104 -8.84 -0.88 7.55
C LEU A 104 -8.22 0.50 7.38
N LEU A 105 -7.58 0.99 8.44
CA LEU A 105 -7.07 2.36 8.54
C LEU A 105 -5.58 2.37 8.89
N THR A 106 -4.87 3.41 8.46
CA THR A 106 -3.48 3.64 8.86
C THR A 106 -3.39 4.15 10.30
N GLU A 107 -2.21 4.07 10.91
CA GLU A 107 -1.94 4.63 12.23
C GLU A 107 -2.26 6.15 12.28
N GLU A 108 -1.91 6.88 11.23
CA GLU A 108 -2.17 8.32 11.12
C GLU A 108 -3.67 8.62 11.08
N GLN A 109 -4.44 7.89 10.27
CA GLN A 109 -5.89 8.04 10.18
C GLN A 109 -6.56 7.82 11.54
N ILE A 110 -6.21 6.73 12.23
CA ILE A 110 -6.77 6.41 13.55
C ILE A 110 -6.44 7.50 14.57
N LYS A 111 -5.18 7.94 14.64
CA LYS A 111 -4.74 8.99 15.56
C LYS A 111 -5.34 10.35 15.25
N SER A 112 -5.66 10.63 13.98
CA SER A 112 -6.34 11.85 13.57
C SER A 112 -7.77 11.95 14.11
N VAL A 113 -8.47 10.81 14.22
CA VAL A 113 -9.80 10.71 14.83
C VAL A 113 -9.71 10.84 16.34
N ASN A 114 -8.94 9.94 16.96
CA ASN A 114 -8.68 9.96 18.40
C ASN A 114 -7.41 9.14 18.71
N PRO A 115 -6.35 9.75 19.28
CA PRO A 115 -5.12 9.03 19.64
C PRO A 115 -5.32 7.85 20.60
N ASP A 116 -6.37 7.84 21.41
CA ASP A 116 -6.66 6.73 22.32
C ASP A 116 -7.18 5.48 21.59
N TYR A 117 -7.78 5.63 20.41
CA TYR A 117 -8.24 4.50 19.60
C TYR A 117 -7.09 3.65 19.08
N TRP A 118 -5.89 4.24 18.95
CA TRP A 118 -4.69 3.49 18.59
C TRP A 118 -4.38 2.33 19.55
N LYS A 119 -4.72 2.48 20.84
CA LYS A 119 -4.50 1.42 21.84
C LYS A 119 -5.39 0.19 21.63
N LEU A 120 -6.45 0.35 20.84
CA LEU A 120 -7.43 -0.69 20.51
C LEU A 120 -7.21 -1.26 19.11
N ALA A 121 -6.31 -0.66 18.32
CA ALA A 121 -6.05 -1.05 16.94
C ALA A 121 -5.46 -2.47 16.87
N VAL A 122 -6.04 -3.30 16.01
CA VAL A 122 -5.59 -4.66 15.73
C VAL A 122 -5.01 -4.68 14.34
N LEU A 123 -3.75 -5.11 14.22
CA LEU A 123 -3.06 -5.22 12.93
C LEU A 123 -3.85 -6.18 12.03
N TYR A 124 -4.16 -5.72 10.82
CA TYR A 124 -4.72 -6.57 9.79
C TYR A 124 -3.58 -7.19 8.99
N GLU A 125 -3.38 -8.49 9.19
CA GLU A 125 -2.52 -9.28 8.32
C GLU A 125 -3.41 -9.79 7.18
N PRO A 126 -3.22 -9.33 5.93
CA PRO A 126 -3.91 -9.93 4.81
C PRO A 126 -3.53 -11.41 4.79
N SER A 127 -4.50 -12.30 4.98
CA SER A 127 -4.30 -13.73 4.75
C SER A 127 -3.76 -13.86 3.34
N GLU A 128 -2.57 -14.44 3.17
CA GLU A 128 -1.99 -14.71 1.86
C GLU A 128 -3.08 -15.39 1.02
N GLU A 129 -3.65 -14.65 0.06
CA GLU A 129 -4.42 -15.28 -1.00
C GLU A 129 -3.42 -16.20 -1.69
N VAL A 130 -3.54 -17.49 -1.42
CA VAL A 130 -3.00 -18.53 -2.27
C VAL A 130 -3.59 -18.26 -3.65
N GLU A 131 -2.83 -17.60 -4.52
CA GLU A 131 -3.07 -17.62 -5.95
C GLU A 131 -3.02 -19.10 -6.36
N GLU A 132 -4.19 -19.74 -6.46
CA GLU A 132 -4.34 -21.04 -7.09
C GLU A 132 -3.79 -20.92 -8.52
N GLY A 133 -2.74 -21.72 -8.79
CA GLY A 133 -1.96 -21.69 -10.03
C GLY A 133 -2.62 -22.29 -11.26
#